data_AF-A0A7N2LR28-F1
#
_entry.id   AF-A0A7N2LR28-F1
#
_cell.length_a   1.000
_cell.length_b   1.000
_cell.length_c   1.000
_cell.angle_alpha   90.00
_cell.angle_beta   90.00
_cell.angle_gamma   90.00
#
_symmetry.space_group_name_H-M   'P 1'
#
loop_
_entity.id
_entity.type
_entity.pdbx_description
1 polymer ?
#
loop_
_entity_poly.entity_id
_entity_poly.type
_entity_poly.pdbx_seq_one_letter_code
_entity_poly.pdbx_strand_id
1 'polypeptide(L)'
;MMGKKCNEIFGSSLFLMGEIGGNDYNYPFFLYRSIEEIQTFVPLVIKAIASAINELIELGAVTLMVPGNLPIGCSAAYLTYYETADTDQYDPETGCLNWLNKFSEYHNDQLQKELSRIQALHPHTNIIYADFYNSSMRFYRNPSQYGFTGGALTACCGGGGPYNFNTSAECGDPSVSACDDPSKYVSWDGIHLTEAAYRWITNGLLEGPYTIPQISISCVSQDA
;
A
#
# COMPACT_ATOMS: atom_id res chain seq x y z
N MET A 1 24.92 30.16 -4.71
CA MET A 1 24.30 29.65 -5.96
C MET A 1 23.73 28.23 -5.81
N MET A 2 24.29 27.35 -4.95
CA MET A 2 23.74 26.00 -4.69
C MET A 2 22.29 25.99 -4.15
N GLY A 3 21.95 26.90 -3.21
CA GLY A 3 20.64 26.92 -2.55
C GLY A 3 19.45 27.30 -3.46
N LYS A 4 19.64 28.18 -4.47
CA LYS A 4 18.56 28.54 -5.41
C LYS A 4 18.16 27.35 -6.29
N LYS A 5 19.15 26.62 -6.81
CA LYS A 5 18.91 25.45 -7.67
C LYS A 5 18.27 24.29 -6.89
N CYS A 6 18.62 24.13 -5.61
CA CYS A 6 18.00 23.14 -4.73
C CYS A 6 16.51 23.43 -4.51
N ASN A 7 16.17 24.69 -4.18
CA ASN A 7 14.78 25.10 -3.97
C ASN A 7 13.93 24.97 -5.25
N GLU A 8 14.50 25.25 -6.42
CA GLU A 8 13.82 25.05 -7.71
C GLU A 8 13.50 23.57 -7.98
N ILE A 9 14.45 22.67 -7.69
CA ILE A 9 14.24 21.22 -7.84
C ILE A 9 13.14 20.75 -6.89
N PHE A 10 13.22 21.11 -5.60
CA PHE A 10 12.20 20.70 -4.62
C PHE A 10 10.82 21.27 -4.93
N GLY A 11 10.74 22.54 -5.34
CA GLY A 11 9.48 23.19 -5.67
C GLY A 11 8.79 22.65 -6.93
N SER A 12 9.54 21.99 -7.83
CA SER A 12 9.03 21.43 -9.08
C SER A 12 8.91 19.90 -9.09
N SER A 13 9.38 19.21 -8.05
CA SER A 13 9.35 17.75 -7.96
C SER A 13 8.07 17.23 -7.29
N LEU A 14 7.68 16.01 -7.66
CA LEU A 14 6.74 15.19 -6.91
C LEU A 14 7.51 14.31 -5.92
N PHE A 15 7.20 14.45 -4.63
CA PHE A 15 7.74 13.56 -3.59
C PHE A 15 6.73 12.46 -3.26
N LEU A 16 7.03 11.23 -3.67
CA LEU A 16 6.25 10.06 -3.28
C LEU A 16 6.78 9.53 -1.94
N MET A 17 5.95 9.60 -0.90
CA MET A 17 6.32 9.25 0.48
C MET A 17 6.40 7.74 0.75
N GLY A 18 6.31 6.89 -0.27
CA GLY A 18 6.41 5.42 -0.14
C GLY A 18 5.36 4.80 0.80
N GLU A 19 5.40 3.47 0.94
CA GLU A 19 4.55 2.72 1.89
C GLU A 19 5.18 2.74 3.30
N ILE A 20 5.36 3.93 3.88
CA ILE A 20 5.93 4.09 5.23
C ILE A 20 4.94 3.56 6.28
N GLY A 21 5.43 2.74 7.21
CA GLY A 21 4.65 2.21 8.33
C GLY A 21 4.22 0.75 8.21
N GLY A 22 4.23 0.18 7.00
CA GLY A 22 3.78 -1.21 6.80
C GLY A 22 4.57 -2.22 7.63
N ASN A 23 5.89 -2.07 7.68
CA ASN A 23 6.77 -2.97 8.46
C ASN A 23 6.59 -2.81 9.99
N ASP A 24 6.24 -1.62 10.46
CA ASP A 24 5.96 -1.34 11.86
C ASP A 24 4.74 -2.13 12.36
N TYR A 25 3.83 -2.53 11.47
CA TYR A 25 2.70 -3.42 11.77
C TYR A 25 2.98 -4.88 11.43
N ASN A 26 3.59 -5.15 10.27
CA ASN A 26 3.86 -6.52 9.82
C ASN A 26 4.70 -7.29 10.83
N TYR A 27 5.77 -6.67 11.35
CA TYR A 27 6.65 -7.34 12.30
C TYR A 27 5.93 -7.80 13.58
N PRO A 28 5.20 -6.95 14.34
CA PRO A 28 4.47 -7.41 15.51
C PRO A 28 3.29 -8.33 15.18
N PHE A 29 2.60 -8.16 14.04
CA PHE A 29 1.57 -9.12 13.62
C PHE A 29 2.16 -10.52 13.38
N PHE A 30 3.30 -10.64 12.70
CA PHE A 30 3.96 -11.95 12.50
C PHE A 30 4.59 -12.53 13.77
N LEU A 31 4.67 -11.76 14.85
CA LEU A 31 4.95 -12.23 16.21
C LEU A 31 3.69 -12.56 17.02
N TYR A 32 2.52 -12.55 16.38
CA TYR A 32 1.21 -12.79 16.99
C TYR A 32 0.89 -11.84 18.15
N ARG A 33 1.36 -10.58 18.08
CA ARG A 33 0.93 -9.53 19.02
C ARG A 33 -0.55 -9.22 18.81
N SER A 34 -1.23 -8.78 19.88
CA SER A 34 -2.67 -8.51 19.81
C SER A 34 -2.96 -7.26 18.97
N ILE A 35 -4.15 -7.21 18.38
CA ILE A 35 -4.57 -6.05 17.61
C ILE A 35 -4.61 -4.79 18.47
N GLU A 36 -4.99 -4.91 19.74
CA GLU A 36 -5.04 -3.78 20.68
C GLU A 36 -3.65 -3.20 20.91
N GLU A 37 -2.62 -4.05 21.05
CA GLU A 37 -1.23 -3.62 21.16
C GLU A 37 -0.78 -2.91 19.89
N ILE A 38 -1.00 -3.51 18.71
CA ILE A 38 -0.54 -2.97 17.43
C ILE A 38 -1.28 -1.69 17.05
N GLN A 39 -2.56 -1.55 17.42
CA GLN A 39 -3.31 -0.30 17.25
C GLN A 39 -2.66 0.88 17.98
N THR A 40 -1.94 0.66 19.08
CA THR A 40 -1.19 1.72 19.76
C THR A 40 -0.03 2.27 18.93
N PHE A 41 0.42 1.55 17.89
CA PHE A 41 1.52 1.97 17.03
C PHE A 41 1.02 2.94 15.95
N VAL A 42 -0.29 2.92 15.61
CA VAL A 42 -0.86 3.78 14.56
C VAL A 42 -0.55 5.26 14.78
N PRO A 43 -0.83 5.87 15.96
CA PRO A 43 -0.47 7.27 16.20
C PRO A 43 1.03 7.57 16.07
N LEU A 44 1.91 6.60 16.41
CA LEU A 44 3.36 6.77 16.31
C LEU A 44 3.83 6.78 14.86
N VAL A 45 3.32 5.84 14.06
CA VAL A 45 3.59 5.76 12.62
C VAL A 45 3.08 7.00 11.89
N ILE A 46 1.83 7.42 12.16
CA ILE A 46 1.27 8.65 11.58
C ILE A 46 2.11 9.88 11.94
N LYS A 47 2.59 9.97 13.18
CA LYS A 47 3.50 11.04 13.61
C LYS A 47 4.84 11.00 12.87
N ALA A 48 5.40 9.82 12.60
CA ALA A 48 6.64 9.69 11.84
C ALA A 48 6.47 10.14 10.39
N ILE A 49 5.37 9.73 9.73
CA ILE A 49 5.01 10.19 8.39
C ILE A 49 4.85 11.72 8.38
N ALA A 50 4.11 12.27 9.34
CA ALA A 50 3.94 13.71 9.49
C ALA A 50 5.27 14.45 9.67
N SER A 51 6.20 13.92 10.47
CA SER A 51 7.53 14.52 10.65
C SER A 51 8.28 14.60 9.31
N ALA A 52 8.33 13.50 8.56
CA ALA A 52 9.01 13.45 7.27
C ALA A 52 8.38 14.40 6.23
N ILE A 53 7.05 14.52 6.22
CA ILE A 53 6.35 15.50 5.37
C ILE A 53 6.77 16.92 5.73
N ASN A 54 6.74 17.29 7.02
CA ASN A 54 7.11 18.64 7.44
C ASN A 54 8.57 18.97 7.13
N GLU A 55 9.50 18.02 7.34
CA GLU A 55 10.90 18.20 6.97
C GLU A 55 11.08 18.45 5.46
N LEU A 56 10.37 17.70 4.61
CA LEU A 56 10.41 17.94 3.15
C LEU A 56 9.85 19.30 2.78
N ILE A 57 8.77 19.74 3.42
CA ILE A 57 8.19 21.07 3.20
C ILE A 57 9.19 22.17 3.63
N GLU A 58 9.87 22.01 4.76
CA GLU A 58 10.93 22.92 5.21
C GLU A 58 12.11 23.00 4.22
N LEU A 59 12.41 21.90 3.53
CA LEU A 59 13.40 21.83 2.45
C LEU A 59 12.89 22.40 1.10
N GLY A 60 11.62 22.80 1.03
CA GLY A 60 11.01 23.46 -0.13
C GLY A 60 10.16 22.55 -1.01
N ALA A 61 9.81 21.34 -0.57
CA ALA A 61 8.90 20.47 -1.30
C ALA A 61 7.50 21.09 -1.35
N VAL A 62 6.92 21.15 -2.55
CA VAL A 62 5.57 21.70 -2.76
C VAL A 62 4.54 20.60 -3.00
N THR A 63 4.88 19.57 -3.77
CA THR A 63 3.93 18.50 -4.12
C THR A 63 4.37 17.18 -3.49
N LEU A 64 3.52 16.64 -2.60
CA LEU A 64 3.78 15.37 -1.90
C LEU A 64 2.62 14.41 -2.15
N MET A 65 2.92 13.17 -2.51
CA MET A 65 1.96 12.08 -2.61
C MET A 65 2.22 11.08 -1.49
N VAL A 66 1.19 10.80 -0.69
CA VAL A 66 1.28 9.99 0.52
C VAL A 66 0.35 8.78 0.37
N PRO A 67 0.89 7.59 0.08
CA PRO A 67 0.12 6.35 0.06
C PRO A 67 -0.50 6.02 1.42
N GLY A 68 -1.76 5.61 1.42
CA GLY A 68 -2.33 4.84 2.52
C GLY A 68 -1.85 3.38 2.51
N ASN A 69 -2.16 2.66 3.57
CA ASN A 69 -1.89 1.25 3.68
C ASN A 69 -2.79 0.41 2.75
N LEU A 70 -2.25 -0.69 2.24
CA LEU A 70 -2.97 -1.67 1.42
C LEU A 70 -4.01 -2.46 2.24
N PRO A 71 -4.94 -3.20 1.61
CA PRO A 71 -5.83 -4.12 2.30
C PRO A 71 -5.06 -5.35 2.77
N ILE A 72 -4.36 -5.24 3.90
CA ILE A 72 -3.43 -6.28 4.39
C ILE A 72 -4.14 -7.59 4.74
N GLY A 73 -5.46 -7.58 4.96
CA GLY A 73 -6.24 -8.82 5.12
C GLY A 73 -6.28 -9.68 3.86
N CYS A 74 -5.90 -9.14 2.71
CA CYS A 74 -5.81 -9.86 1.44
C CYS A 74 -4.41 -10.42 1.15
N SER A 75 -3.42 -10.17 2.01
CA SER A 75 -2.06 -10.71 1.86
C SER A 75 -2.05 -12.21 2.11
N ALA A 76 -1.45 -12.97 1.20
CA ALA A 76 -1.26 -14.42 1.32
C ALA A 76 -0.52 -14.80 2.62
N ALA A 77 0.44 -13.98 3.07
CA ALA A 77 1.13 -14.21 4.33
C ALA A 77 0.17 -14.07 5.52
N TYR A 78 -0.58 -12.97 5.61
CA TYR A 78 -1.55 -12.77 6.69
C TYR A 78 -2.64 -13.84 6.70
N LEU A 79 -3.13 -14.24 5.51
CA LEU A 79 -4.09 -15.33 5.36
C LEU A 79 -3.55 -16.67 5.85
N THR A 80 -2.24 -16.91 5.71
CA THR A 80 -1.56 -18.10 6.24
C THR A 80 -1.32 -18.01 7.75
N TYR A 81 -0.84 -16.87 8.25
CA TYR A 81 -0.55 -16.66 9.68
C TYR A 81 -1.81 -16.76 10.55
N TYR A 82 -2.94 -16.25 10.04
CA TYR A 82 -4.20 -16.17 10.76
C TYR A 82 -5.29 -17.05 10.15
N GLU A 83 -4.89 -18.14 9.49
CA GLU A 83 -5.82 -19.13 8.94
C GLU A 83 -6.74 -19.67 10.04
N THR A 84 -8.05 -19.68 9.79
CA THR A 84 -9.06 -20.15 10.74
C THR A 84 -10.23 -20.81 10.02
N ALA A 85 -10.89 -21.76 10.69
CA ALA A 85 -12.10 -22.39 10.20
C ALA A 85 -13.35 -21.49 10.36
N ASP A 86 -13.22 -20.39 11.09
CA ASP A 86 -14.28 -19.40 11.30
C ASP A 86 -14.47 -18.53 10.04
N THR A 87 -15.42 -18.94 9.19
CA THR A 87 -15.69 -18.27 7.91
C THR A 87 -16.17 -16.83 8.06
N ASP A 88 -16.69 -16.45 9.23
CA ASP A 88 -17.19 -15.08 9.48
C ASP A 88 -16.04 -14.07 9.57
N GLN A 89 -14.80 -14.54 9.76
CA GLN A 89 -13.61 -13.68 9.75
C GLN A 89 -13.17 -13.27 8.35
N TYR A 90 -13.67 -13.94 7.31
CA TYR A 90 -13.33 -13.67 5.92
C TYR A 90 -14.45 -12.89 5.24
N ASP A 91 -14.06 -11.96 4.37
CA ASP A 91 -14.99 -11.29 3.48
C ASP A 91 -15.48 -12.30 2.42
N PRO A 92 -16.80 -12.46 2.23
CA PRO A 92 -17.34 -13.49 1.34
C PRO A 92 -17.13 -13.19 -0.16
N GLU A 93 -16.86 -11.93 -0.52
CA GLU A 93 -16.62 -11.52 -1.91
C GLU A 93 -15.15 -11.73 -2.30
N THR A 94 -14.24 -11.36 -1.39
CA THR A 94 -12.80 -11.27 -1.68
C THR A 94 -11.97 -12.36 -1.03
N GLY A 95 -12.48 -13.02 0.01
CA GLY A 95 -11.73 -14.00 0.82
C GLY A 95 -10.69 -13.37 1.75
N CYS A 96 -10.65 -12.04 1.88
CA CYS A 96 -9.71 -11.34 2.75
C CYS A 96 -10.14 -11.36 4.22
N LEU A 97 -9.20 -11.29 5.16
CA LEU A 97 -9.52 -11.18 6.59
C LEU A 97 -10.11 -9.80 6.93
N ASN A 98 -11.35 -9.81 7.40
CA ASN A 98 -12.15 -8.61 7.69
C ASN A 98 -11.49 -7.71 8.74
N TRP A 99 -10.97 -8.29 9.82
CA TRP A 99 -10.43 -7.52 10.93
C TRP A 99 -9.10 -6.83 10.60
N LEU A 100 -8.28 -7.44 9.73
CA LEU A 100 -7.04 -6.85 9.21
C LEU A 100 -7.33 -5.71 8.23
N ASN A 101 -8.32 -5.87 7.35
CA ASN A 101 -8.75 -4.79 6.47
C ASN A 101 -9.31 -3.60 7.27
N LYS A 102 -10.10 -3.84 8.33
CA LYS A 102 -10.54 -2.80 9.26
C LYS A 102 -9.37 -2.07 9.94
N PHE A 103 -8.28 -2.78 10.25
CA PHE A 103 -7.07 -2.15 10.77
C PHE A 103 -6.42 -1.21 9.74
N SER A 104 -6.28 -1.65 8.48
CA SER A 104 -5.79 -0.78 7.39
C SER A 104 -6.68 0.45 7.18
N GLU A 105 -8.01 0.28 7.20
CA GLU A 105 -8.96 1.38 7.09
C GLU A 105 -8.81 2.38 8.24
N TYR A 106 -8.60 1.90 9.47
CA TYR A 106 -8.33 2.75 10.63
C TYR A 106 -7.05 3.57 10.45
N HIS A 107 -5.93 2.94 10.04
CA HIS A 107 -4.70 3.67 9.72
C HIS A 107 -4.95 4.74 8.66
N ASN A 108 -5.63 4.39 7.58
CA ASN A 108 -5.87 5.27 6.44
C ASN A 108 -6.75 6.47 6.81
N ASP A 109 -7.74 6.29 7.69
CA ASP A 109 -8.55 7.37 8.24
C ASP A 109 -7.71 8.32 9.11
N GLN A 110 -6.85 7.79 9.99
CA GLN A 110 -5.96 8.61 10.83
C GLN A 110 -4.94 9.38 9.98
N LEU A 111 -4.39 8.74 8.95
CA LEU A 111 -3.49 9.38 8.01
C LEU A 111 -4.18 10.55 7.30
N GLN A 112 -5.36 10.35 6.72
CA GLN A 112 -6.09 11.41 6.02
C GLN A 112 -6.42 12.60 6.93
N LYS A 113 -6.77 12.35 8.20
CA LYS A 113 -6.97 13.41 9.20
C LYS A 113 -5.71 14.23 9.43
N GLU A 114 -4.57 13.56 9.58
CA GLU A 114 -3.29 14.22 9.80
C GLU A 114 -2.81 14.98 8.55
N LEU A 115 -2.97 14.41 7.36
CA LEU A 115 -2.67 15.09 6.10
C LEU A 115 -3.51 16.36 5.92
N SER A 116 -4.80 16.29 6.27
CA SER A 116 -5.69 17.46 6.26
C SER A 116 -5.21 18.55 7.23
N ARG A 117 -4.73 18.15 8.42
CA ARG A 117 -4.16 19.06 9.41
C ARG A 117 -2.88 19.73 8.90
N ILE A 118 -1.96 18.97 8.30
CA ILE A 118 -0.70 19.50 7.74
C ILE A 118 -1.01 20.43 6.56
N GLN A 119 -1.92 20.05 5.67
CA GLN A 119 -2.32 20.89 4.54
C GLN A 119 -2.87 22.25 4.99
N ALA A 120 -3.63 22.30 6.09
CA ALA A 120 -4.13 23.54 6.67
C ALA A 120 -3.02 24.43 7.26
N LEU A 121 -1.93 23.83 7.76
CA LEU A 121 -0.75 24.56 8.25
C LEU A 121 0.17 25.02 7.12
N HIS A 122 0.19 24.31 5.99
CA HIS A 122 1.03 24.59 4.84
C HIS A 122 0.21 24.84 3.57
N PRO A 123 -0.58 25.94 3.50
CA PRO A 123 -1.51 26.20 2.38
C PRO A 123 -0.83 26.43 1.02
N HIS A 124 0.49 26.57 0.99
CA HIS A 124 1.30 26.70 -0.23
C HIS A 124 1.75 25.35 -0.81
N THR A 125 1.46 24.24 -0.12
CA THR A 125 1.78 22.89 -0.55
C THR A 125 0.56 22.19 -1.13
N ASN A 126 0.79 21.14 -1.91
CA ASN A 126 -0.20 20.24 -2.44
C ASN A 126 0.08 18.84 -1.90
N ILE A 127 -0.61 18.47 -0.82
CA ILE A 127 -0.49 17.16 -0.17
C ILE A 127 -1.62 16.27 -0.70
N ILE A 128 -1.23 15.22 -1.42
CA ILE A 128 -2.12 14.29 -2.10
C ILE A 128 -2.11 12.97 -1.34
N TYR A 129 -3.25 12.56 -0.81
CA TYR A 129 -3.45 11.20 -0.33
C TYR A 129 -3.60 10.25 -1.53
N ALA A 130 -2.83 9.17 -1.56
CA ALA A 130 -2.94 8.12 -2.57
C ALA A 130 -3.66 6.90 -1.97
N ASP A 131 -4.87 6.63 -2.45
CA ASP A 131 -5.77 5.61 -1.93
C ASP A 131 -5.42 4.22 -2.49
N PHE A 132 -4.29 3.69 -2.01
CA PHE A 132 -3.80 2.36 -2.37
C PHE A 132 -4.82 1.28 -1.98
N TYR A 133 -5.52 1.46 -0.87
CA TYR A 133 -6.54 0.53 -0.40
C TYR A 133 -7.65 0.34 -1.42
N ASN A 134 -8.36 1.42 -1.79
CA ASN A 134 -9.48 1.29 -2.73
C ASN A 134 -9.01 1.05 -4.16
N SER A 135 -7.84 1.56 -4.56
CA SER A 135 -7.29 1.29 -5.89
C SER A 135 -7.01 -0.21 -6.10
N SER A 136 -6.46 -0.88 -5.07
CA SER A 136 -6.17 -2.32 -5.09
C SER A 136 -7.39 -3.20 -4.85
N MET A 137 -8.33 -2.80 -3.98
CA MET A 137 -9.53 -3.58 -3.65
C MET A 137 -10.35 -3.98 -4.90
N ARG A 138 -10.30 -3.18 -5.96
CA ARG A 138 -10.93 -3.50 -7.25
C ARG A 138 -10.52 -4.86 -7.82
N PHE A 139 -9.23 -5.19 -7.77
CA PHE A 139 -8.76 -6.47 -8.33
C PHE A 139 -8.87 -7.63 -7.34
N TYR A 140 -9.08 -7.37 -6.05
CA TYR A 140 -9.48 -8.42 -5.10
C TYR A 140 -10.94 -8.84 -5.29
N ARG A 141 -11.84 -7.87 -5.59
CA ARG A 141 -13.25 -8.14 -5.88
C ARG A 141 -13.48 -8.84 -7.22
N ASN A 142 -12.69 -8.52 -8.25
CA ASN A 142 -12.87 -9.10 -9.58
C ASN A 142 -11.53 -9.38 -10.30
N PRO A 143 -10.71 -10.31 -9.80
CA PRO A 143 -9.35 -10.52 -10.30
C PRO A 143 -9.26 -10.80 -11.80
N SER A 144 -10.16 -11.63 -12.32
CA SER A 144 -10.19 -11.99 -13.74
C SER A 144 -10.37 -10.79 -14.66
N GLN A 145 -11.14 -9.77 -14.26
CA GLN A 145 -11.31 -8.54 -15.04
C GLN A 145 -10.01 -7.75 -15.19
N TYR A 146 -9.10 -7.89 -14.22
CA TYR A 146 -7.79 -7.22 -14.21
C TYR A 146 -6.66 -8.11 -14.74
N GLY A 147 -6.98 -9.31 -15.26
CA GLY A 147 -6.02 -10.27 -15.82
C GLY A 147 -5.45 -11.27 -14.82
N PHE A 148 -5.85 -11.21 -13.54
CA PHE A 148 -5.32 -12.05 -12.46
C PHE A 148 -5.94 -13.44 -12.41
N THR A 149 -5.77 -14.19 -13.49
CA THR A 149 -6.31 -15.55 -13.64
C THR A 149 -5.61 -16.61 -12.78
N GLY A 150 -4.42 -16.33 -12.28
CA GLY A 150 -3.68 -17.14 -11.31
C GLY A 150 -4.15 -16.95 -9.87
N GLY A 151 -4.91 -15.89 -9.59
CA GLY A 151 -5.55 -15.63 -8.31
C GLY A 151 -5.11 -14.32 -7.64
N ALA A 152 -5.99 -13.80 -6.78
CA ALA A 152 -5.73 -12.58 -6.02
C ALA A 152 -5.04 -12.84 -4.67
N LEU A 153 -5.33 -13.98 -4.04
CA LEU A 153 -4.90 -14.30 -2.68
C LEU A 153 -3.77 -15.34 -2.63
N THR A 154 -3.35 -15.88 -3.77
CA THR A 154 -2.26 -16.85 -3.85
C THR A 154 -1.00 -16.14 -4.32
N ALA A 155 0.13 -16.39 -3.65
CA ALA A 155 1.42 -15.84 -4.07
C ALA A 155 1.94 -16.55 -5.33
N CYS A 156 2.56 -15.80 -6.24
CA CYS A 156 3.23 -16.39 -7.41
C CYS A 156 4.48 -17.19 -7.00
N CYS A 157 5.24 -16.70 -6.02
CA CYS A 157 6.47 -17.30 -5.52
C CYS A 157 6.30 -17.70 -4.05
N GLY A 158 6.42 -18.99 -3.76
CA GLY A 158 6.37 -19.46 -2.38
C GLY A 158 6.39 -20.98 -2.24
N GLY A 159 6.51 -21.43 -1.00
CA GLY A 159 6.75 -22.83 -0.63
C GLY A 159 5.52 -23.72 -0.47
N GLY A 160 4.40 -23.40 -1.12
CA GLY A 160 3.15 -24.18 -1.04
C GLY A 160 2.18 -23.74 0.05
N GLY A 161 1.23 -24.60 0.41
CA GLY A 161 0.09 -24.27 1.29
C GLY A 161 -1.09 -23.62 0.54
N PRO A 162 -2.22 -23.32 1.23
CA PRO A 162 -3.44 -22.83 0.59
C PRO A 162 -3.26 -21.52 -0.20
N TYR A 163 -2.37 -20.64 0.27
CA TYR A 163 -2.08 -19.35 -0.34
C TYR A 163 -0.72 -19.29 -1.04
N ASN A 164 -0.09 -20.46 -1.25
CA ASN A 164 1.27 -20.60 -1.75
C ASN A 164 2.30 -19.75 -0.96
N PHE A 165 2.14 -19.69 0.36
CA PHE A 165 3.05 -19.00 1.26
C PHE A 165 3.41 -19.92 2.44
N ASN A 166 4.69 -19.98 2.78
CA ASN A 166 5.20 -20.83 3.85
C ASN A 166 6.41 -20.16 4.52
N THR A 167 6.34 -19.92 5.82
CA THR A 167 7.39 -19.23 6.59
C THR A 167 8.68 -20.04 6.73
N SER A 168 8.65 -21.33 6.42
CA SER A 168 9.84 -22.21 6.39
C SER A 168 10.42 -22.40 4.99
N ALA A 169 9.80 -21.80 3.97
CA ALA A 169 10.17 -21.91 2.56
C ALA A 169 9.68 -20.64 1.84
N GLU A 170 10.38 -19.53 2.08
CA GLU A 170 10.02 -18.20 1.58
C GLU A 170 10.52 -18.00 0.14
N CYS A 171 9.93 -17.04 -0.58
CA CYS A 171 10.40 -16.70 -1.92
C CYS A 171 11.88 -16.30 -1.89
N GLY A 172 12.70 -16.96 -2.71
CA GLY A 172 14.16 -16.79 -2.72
C GLY A 172 14.92 -17.96 -2.09
N ASP A 173 14.25 -18.82 -1.32
CA ASP A 173 14.85 -20.06 -0.84
C ASP A 173 15.14 -21.05 -1.99
N PRO A 174 16.22 -21.86 -1.92
CA PRO A 174 16.63 -22.72 -3.03
C PRO A 174 15.59 -23.75 -3.50
N SER A 175 14.68 -24.15 -2.62
CA SER A 175 13.61 -25.12 -2.91
C SER A 175 12.30 -24.47 -3.37
N VAL A 176 12.25 -23.14 -3.46
CA VAL A 176 11.03 -22.38 -3.78
C VAL A 176 11.08 -21.91 -5.23
N SER A 177 10.00 -22.16 -5.96
CA SER A 177 9.85 -21.73 -7.35
C SER A 177 8.77 -20.65 -7.46
N ALA A 178 8.97 -19.71 -8.38
CA ALA A 178 7.93 -18.79 -8.83
C ALA A 178 7.03 -19.44 -9.88
N CYS A 179 5.82 -18.91 -10.02
CA CYS A 179 4.89 -19.22 -11.09
C CYS A 179 5.46 -18.82 -12.47
N ASP A 180 4.96 -19.45 -13.54
CA ASP A 180 5.46 -19.21 -14.91
C ASP A 180 5.15 -17.78 -15.43
N ASP A 181 4.05 -17.19 -14.98
CA ASP A 181 3.57 -15.89 -15.45
C ASP A 181 3.07 -15.02 -14.28
N PRO A 182 3.96 -14.18 -13.71
CA PRO A 182 3.63 -13.30 -12.59
C PRO A 182 2.54 -12.28 -12.90
N SER A 183 2.28 -11.97 -14.17
CA SER A 183 1.23 -11.00 -14.54
C SER A 183 -0.18 -11.49 -14.22
N LYS A 184 -0.34 -12.80 -14.00
CA LYS A 184 -1.62 -13.44 -13.66
C LYS A 184 -1.90 -13.51 -12.17
N TYR A 185 -1.00 -13.03 -11.32
CA TYR A 185 -1.14 -13.07 -9.87
C TYR A 185 -1.11 -11.67 -9.28
N VAL A 186 -1.87 -11.45 -8.21
CA VAL A 186 -1.81 -10.18 -7.46
C VAL A 186 -0.61 -10.16 -6.52
N SER A 187 -0.40 -11.23 -5.75
CA SER A 187 0.71 -11.33 -4.80
C SER A 187 1.95 -11.95 -5.45
N TRP A 188 3.11 -11.34 -5.21
CA TRP A 188 4.40 -11.88 -5.62
C TRP A 188 4.87 -12.96 -4.66
N ASP A 189 5.09 -12.62 -3.38
CA ASP A 189 5.79 -13.46 -2.40
C ASP A 189 5.01 -13.69 -1.10
N GLY A 190 3.76 -13.26 -1.03
CA GLY A 190 2.96 -13.30 0.19
C GLY A 190 2.72 -11.94 0.83
N ILE A 191 3.69 -11.03 0.71
CA ILE A 191 3.64 -9.68 1.31
C ILE A 191 3.54 -8.62 0.22
N HIS A 192 4.38 -8.72 -0.79
CA HIS A 192 4.48 -7.75 -1.87
C HIS A 192 3.57 -8.14 -3.03
N LEU A 193 3.14 -7.12 -3.78
CA LEU A 193 2.33 -7.32 -4.99
C LEU A 193 3.23 -7.51 -6.21
N THR A 194 2.68 -8.11 -7.27
CA THR A 194 3.35 -8.22 -8.56
C THR A 194 3.44 -6.86 -9.26
N GLU A 195 4.34 -6.74 -10.24
CA GLU A 195 4.43 -5.55 -11.10
C GLU A 195 3.09 -5.25 -11.79
N ALA A 196 2.35 -6.28 -12.23
CA ALA A 196 1.04 -6.13 -12.84
C ALA A 196 -0.01 -5.54 -11.86
N ALA A 197 0.01 -5.95 -10.60
CA ALA A 197 -0.85 -5.38 -9.56
C ALA A 197 -0.50 -3.94 -9.25
N TYR A 198 0.79 -3.62 -9.06
CA TYR A 198 1.23 -2.24 -8.87
C TYR A 198 0.90 -1.35 -10.07
N ARG A 199 0.99 -1.84 -11.30
CA ARG A 199 0.56 -1.11 -12.51
C ARG A 199 -0.91 -0.72 -12.46
N TRP A 200 -1.80 -1.62 -12.02
CA TRP A 200 -3.22 -1.29 -11.85
C TRP A 200 -3.48 -0.29 -10.73
N ILE A 201 -2.70 -0.36 -9.64
CA ILE A 201 -2.75 0.65 -8.57
C ILE A 201 -2.36 2.01 -9.15
N THR A 202 -1.20 2.10 -9.81
CA THR A 202 -0.68 3.33 -10.42
C THR A 202 -1.65 3.92 -11.44
N ASN A 203 -2.22 3.12 -12.34
CA ASN A 203 -3.23 3.60 -13.28
C ASN A 203 -4.46 4.15 -12.55
N GLY A 204 -4.87 3.51 -11.45
CA GLY A 204 -5.96 4.03 -10.61
C GLY A 204 -5.63 5.38 -9.97
N LEU A 205 -4.40 5.59 -9.51
CA LEU A 205 -3.98 6.85 -8.90
C LEU A 205 -3.87 7.98 -9.91
N LEU A 206 -3.36 7.67 -11.11
CA LEU A 206 -3.07 8.62 -12.15
C LEU A 206 -4.32 8.99 -12.96
N GLU A 207 -5.06 7.99 -13.43
CA GLU A 207 -6.18 8.17 -14.37
C GLU A 207 -7.55 8.01 -13.70
N GLY A 208 -7.56 7.48 -12.47
CA GLY A 208 -8.78 7.16 -11.73
C GLY A 208 -8.99 8.03 -10.49
N PRO A 209 -10.07 7.76 -9.74
CA PRO A 209 -10.49 8.59 -8.61
C PRO A 209 -9.69 8.35 -7.32
N TYR A 210 -8.52 7.69 -7.37
CA TYR A 210 -7.85 7.17 -6.17
C TYR A 210 -6.79 8.12 -5.59
N THR A 211 -6.91 9.42 -5.84
CA THR A 211 -6.10 10.47 -5.20
C THR A 211 -6.98 11.56 -4.60
N ILE A 212 -6.60 12.09 -3.44
CA ILE A 212 -7.35 13.14 -2.73
C ILE A 212 -6.38 14.25 -2.31
N PRO A 213 -6.44 15.46 -2.93
CA PRO A 213 -7.23 15.79 -4.11
C PRO A 213 -6.78 15.00 -5.35
N GLN A 214 -7.61 15.00 -6.40
CA GLN A 214 -7.27 14.34 -7.67
C GLN A 214 -5.99 14.93 -8.25
N ILE A 215 -5.05 14.06 -8.63
CA ILE A 215 -3.84 14.51 -9.33
C ILE A 215 -4.22 15.03 -10.73
N SER A 216 -3.82 16.25 -11.03
CA SER A 216 -3.98 16.81 -12.37
C SER A 216 -2.79 16.41 -13.22
N ILE A 217 -2.95 15.42 -14.10
CA ILE A 217 -1.92 15.00 -15.07
C ILE A 217 -1.88 15.93 -16.29
N SER A 218 -2.10 17.23 -16.08
CA SER A 218 -2.01 18.22 -17.17
C SER A 218 -0.58 18.34 -17.76
N CYS A 219 0.39 17.56 -17.27
CA CYS A 219 1.78 17.55 -17.70
C CYS A 219 2.19 16.35 -18.57
N VAL A 220 1.26 15.56 -19.10
CA VAL A 220 1.57 14.61 -20.19
C VAL A 220 0.80 15.02 -21.44
N SER A 221 0.99 16.27 -21.88
CA SER A 221 0.65 16.65 -23.25
C SER A 221 1.85 16.39 -24.15
N GLN A 222 1.68 15.33 -24.96
CA GLN A 222 2.12 15.17 -26.34
C GLN A 222 3.46 15.81 -26.72
N ASP A 223 4.52 15.00 -26.74
CA ASP A 223 5.55 15.04 -27.78
C ASP A 223 6.27 13.67 -27.81
N ALA A 224 5.78 12.79 -28.67
CA ALA A 224 6.50 11.65 -29.26
C ALA A 224 6.08 11.53 -30.72
#